data_AF-A0AAC9JTH6-F1
#
_entry.id   AF-A0AAC9JTH6-F1
#
_cell.length_a   1.000
_cell.length_b   1.000
_cell.length_c   1.000
_cell.angle_alpha   90.00
_cell.angle_beta   90.00
_cell.angle_gamma   90.00
#
_symmetry.space_group_name_H-M   'P 1'
#
loop_
_entity.id
_entity.type
_entity.pdbx_description
1 polymer ?
#
loop_
_entity_poly.entity_id
_entity_poly.type
_entity_poly.pdbx_seq_one_letter_code
_entity_poly.pdbx_strand_id
1 'polypeptide(L)'
;MNFFGTSAAIMALAVGLAIAAMLVTRRTHAPAGANPLLVMLAGADWSFLVTPVLTGAMTLVAAALLYHRCTGRRDYPRYWS
;
A
#
# COMPACT_ATOMS: atom_id res chain seq x y z
N MET A 1 10.20 -17.24 9.67
CA MET A 1 11.50 -16.84 10.30
C MET A 1 11.44 -15.35 10.61
N ASN A 2 11.23 -15.00 11.88
CA ASN A 2 11.25 -13.60 12.34
C ASN A 2 12.70 -13.20 12.62
N PHE A 3 13.38 -12.63 11.62
CA PHE A 3 14.79 -12.21 11.73
C PHE A 3 15.00 -11.02 12.68
N PHE A 4 13.95 -10.25 12.94
CA PHE A 4 13.95 -9.14 13.88
C PHE A 4 12.64 -9.24 14.68
N GLY A 5 12.74 -9.40 16.00
CA GLY A 5 11.56 -9.56 16.85
C GLY A 5 10.61 -8.37 16.75
N THR A 6 9.35 -8.54 17.14
CA THR A 6 8.32 -7.49 17.19
C THR A 6 8.57 -6.54 18.37
N SER A 7 9.71 -5.83 18.37
CA SER A 7 10.00 -4.79 19.35
C SER A 7 9.48 -3.44 18.86
N ALA A 8 9.03 -2.60 19.80
CA ALA A 8 8.53 -1.25 19.49
C ALA A 8 9.53 -0.41 18.70
N ALA A 9 10.84 -0.61 18.91
CA ALA A 9 11.90 0.08 18.20
C ALA A 9 11.92 -0.26 16.69
N ILE A 10 11.73 -1.53 16.33
CA ILE A 10 11.73 -1.97 14.93
C ILE A 10 10.45 -1.48 14.23
N MET A 11 9.32 -1.48 14.92
CA MET A 11 8.07 -0.90 14.41
C MET A 11 8.20 0.60 14.15
N ALA A 12 8.79 1.35 15.09
CA ALA A 12 9.03 2.79 14.91
C ALA A 12 10.00 3.06 13.74
N LEU A 13 11.05 2.26 13.57
CA LEU A 13 11.98 2.37 12.45
C LEU A 13 11.31 2.06 11.10
N ALA A 14 10.49 1.01 11.03
CA ALA A 14 9.77 0.66 9.81
C ALA A 14 8.83 1.79 9.35
N VAL A 15 8.10 2.40 10.28
CA VAL A 15 7.23 3.55 10.00
C VAL A 15 8.04 4.78 9.63
N GLY A 16 9.09 5.08 10.39
CA GLY A 16 9.96 6.22 10.12
C GLY A 16 10.57 6.14 8.72
N LEU A 17 11.02 4.96 8.31
CA LEU A 17 11.54 4.72 6.96
C LEU A 17 10.45 4.87 5.89
N ALA A 18 9.24 4.36 6.13
CA ALA A 18 8.12 4.50 5.21
C ALA A 18 7.73 5.98 5.01
N ILE A 19 7.67 6.75 6.10
CA ILE A 19 7.38 8.19 6.06
C ILE A 19 8.52 8.95 5.36
N ALA A 20 9.78 8.63 5.66
CA ALA A 20 10.94 9.23 5.00
C ALA A 20 10.92 8.98 3.48
N ALA A 21 10.59 7.76 3.04
CA ALA A 21 10.43 7.45 1.62
C ALA A 21 9.27 8.23 0.97
N MET A 22 8.16 8.45 1.68
CA MET A 22 7.04 9.28 1.20
C MET A 22 7.43 10.76 1.06
N LEU A 23 8.22 11.28 2.00
CA LEU A 23 8.77 12.63 1.95
C LEU A 23 9.71 12.79 0.73
N VAL A 24 10.59 11.83 0.48
CA VAL A 24 11.48 11.82 -0.69
C VAL A 24 10.69 11.80 -2.00
N THR A 25 9.66 10.96 -2.07
CA THR A 25 8.83 10.80 -3.28
C THR A 25 7.78 11.91 -3.46
N ARG A 26 7.66 12.84 -2.50
CA ARG A 26 6.61 13.88 -2.45
C ARG A 26 5.18 13.32 -2.54
N ARG A 27 4.97 12.09 -2.09
CA ARG A 27 3.67 11.41 -2.06
C ARG A 27 3.32 11.10 -0.60
N THR A 28 2.98 12.13 0.17
CA THR A 28 2.60 12.02 1.58
C THR A 28 1.18 11.48 1.72
N HIS A 29 1.02 10.16 1.58
CA HIS A 29 -0.23 9.49 1.88
C HIS A 29 -0.15 8.90 3.29
N ALA A 30 -0.58 9.64 4.30
CA ALA A 30 -0.56 9.25 5.71
C ALA A 30 -1.02 7.78 6.01
N PRO A 31 -2.10 7.24 5.40
CA PRO A 31 -2.50 5.84 5.61
C PRO A 31 -1.47 4.81 5.12
N ALA A 32 -0.61 5.14 4.15
CA ALA A 32 0.43 4.22 3.70
C ALA A 32 1.50 3.96 4.77
N GLY A 33 1.70 4.89 5.72
CA GLY A 33 2.60 4.71 6.87
C GLY A 33 2.05 3.78 7.95
N ALA A 34 0.72 3.61 8.01
CA ALA A 34 0.07 2.70 8.96
C ALA A 34 0.14 1.23 8.51
N ASN A 35 0.31 0.96 7.22
CA ASN A 35 0.38 -0.41 6.68
C ASN A 35 1.53 -1.22 7.30
N PRO A 36 2.79 -0.72 7.39
CA PRO A 36 3.87 -1.41 8.09
C PRO A 36 3.55 -1.70 9.57
N LEU A 37 2.95 -0.75 10.31
CA LEU A 37 2.53 -1.00 11.70
C LEU A 37 1.51 -2.11 11.80
N LEU A 38 0.48 -2.07 10.95
CA LEU A 38 -0.60 -3.05 10.97
C LEU A 38 -0.08 -4.46 10.69
N VAL A 39 0.81 -4.61 9.70
CA VAL A 39 1.42 -5.90 9.33
C VAL A 39 2.28 -6.45 10.47
N MET A 40 3.06 -5.59 11.12
CA MET A 40 3.92 -6.00 12.25
C MET A 40 3.09 -6.33 13.50
N LEU A 41 2.02 -5.57 13.78
CA LEU A 41 1.11 -5.82 14.89
C LEU A 41 0.28 -7.10 14.68
N ALA A 42 -0.06 -7.42 13.43
CA ALA A 42 -0.71 -8.67 13.05
C ALA A 42 0.22 -9.89 13.13
N GLY A 43 1.53 -9.70 13.38
CA GLY A 43 2.52 -10.77 13.42
C GLY A 43 2.66 -11.51 12.09
N ALA A 44 2.36 -10.84 10.98
CA ALA A 44 2.24 -11.49 9.69
C ALA A 44 3.62 -11.86 9.12
N ASP A 45 3.77 -13.12 8.69
CA ASP A 45 4.98 -13.60 8.04
C ASP A 45 5.20 -12.92 6.67
N TRP A 46 6.41 -13.04 6.11
CA TRP A 46 6.75 -12.54 4.76
C TRP A 46 5.80 -13.03 3.65
N SER A 47 5.12 -14.16 3.86
CA SER A 47 4.05 -14.65 2.98
C SER A 47 2.86 -13.70 2.87
N PHE A 48 2.64 -12.82 3.85
CA PHE A 48 1.57 -11.81 3.85
C PHE A 48 1.75 -10.76 2.74
N LEU A 49 2.99 -10.42 2.40
CA LEU A 49 3.26 -9.54 1.24
C LEU A 49 2.82 -10.19 -0.08
N VAL A 50 2.97 -11.49 -0.21
CA VAL A 50 2.61 -12.23 -1.43
C VAL A 50 1.11 -12.57 -1.43
N THR A 51 0.56 -12.91 -0.26
CA THR A 51 -0.81 -13.35 -0.04
C THR A 51 -1.24 -12.85 1.35
N PRO A 52 -1.96 -11.72 1.49
CA PRO A 52 -2.93 -11.17 0.55
C PRO A 52 -2.51 -9.90 -0.20
N VAL A 53 -1.37 -9.25 0.10
CA VAL A 53 -1.10 -7.89 -0.42
C VAL A 53 -0.96 -7.88 -1.95
N LEU A 54 -0.12 -8.73 -2.52
CA LEU A 54 0.04 -8.82 -3.98
C LEU A 54 -1.25 -9.30 -4.65
N THR A 55 -1.88 -10.35 -4.11
CA THR A 55 -3.16 -10.86 -4.65
C THR A 55 -4.25 -9.79 -4.64
N GLY A 56 -4.38 -9.04 -3.55
CA GLY A 56 -5.33 -7.94 -3.41
C GLY A 56 -5.03 -6.76 -4.36
N ALA A 57 -3.76 -6.41 -4.54
CA ALA A 57 -3.37 -5.39 -5.51
C ALA A 57 -3.71 -5.84 -6.94
N MET A 58 -3.42 -7.09 -7.29
CA MET A 58 -3.75 -7.64 -8.61
C MET A 58 -5.26 -7.73 -8.85
N THR A 59 -6.06 -8.12 -7.85
CA THR A 59 -7.52 -8.15 -7.98
C THR A 59 -8.10 -6.75 -8.16
N LEU A 60 -7.59 -5.73 -7.43
CA LEU A 60 -8.00 -4.34 -7.63
C LEU A 60 -7.65 -3.82 -9.01
N VAL A 61 -6.43 -4.08 -9.50
CA VAL A 61 -6.02 -3.68 -10.85
C VAL A 61 -6.85 -4.40 -11.91
N ALA A 62 -7.08 -5.71 -11.74
CA ALA A 62 -7.93 -6.47 -12.64
C ALA A 62 -9.36 -5.95 -12.66
N ALA A 63 -9.95 -5.65 -11.49
CA ALA A 63 -11.28 -5.05 -11.37
C ALA A 63 -11.33 -3.65 -12.01
N ALA A 64 -10.31 -2.82 -11.80
CA ALA A 64 -10.22 -1.49 -12.41
C ALA A 64 -10.10 -1.57 -13.94
N LEU A 65 -9.30 -2.51 -14.47
CA LEU A 65 -9.16 -2.75 -15.91
C LEU A 65 -10.46 -3.29 -16.50
N LEU A 66 -11.12 -4.23 -15.83
CA LEU A 66 -12.40 -4.78 -16.26
C LEU A 66 -13.47 -3.70 -16.26
N TYR A 67 -13.54 -2.89 -15.20
CA TYR A 67 -14.43 -1.75 -15.11
C TYR A 67 -14.15 -0.72 -16.22
N HIS A 68 -12.89 -0.39 -16.48
CA HIS A 68 -12.51 0.53 -17.55
C HIS A 68 -12.91 0.00 -18.93
N ARG A 69 -12.68 -1.29 -19.19
CA ARG A 69 -13.05 -1.96 -20.44
C ARG A 69 -14.56 -2.10 -20.63
N CYS A 70 -15.31 -2.42 -19.57
CA CYS A 70 -16.77 -2.59 -19.62
C CYS A 70 -17.51 -1.24 -19.68
N THR A 71 -16.98 -0.21 -19.02
CA THR A 71 -17.71 1.06 -18.88
C THR A 71 -17.44 1.99 -20.06
N GLY A 72 -16.31 1.87 -20.77
CA GLY A 72 -16.06 2.53 -22.09
C GLY A 72 -16.38 4.03 -22.15
N ARG A 73 -16.40 4.72 -21.01
CA ARG A 73 -16.97 6.07 -20.82
C ARG A 73 -16.10 6.78 -19.79
N ARG A 74 -15.69 8.02 -19.95
CA ARG A 74 -15.90 9.08 -20.96
C ARG A 74 -14.68 9.99 -20.86
N ASP A 75 -14.37 10.70 -21.93
CA ASP A 75 -13.43 11.82 -21.90
C ASP A 75 -13.58 12.62 -20.61
N TYR A 76 -12.50 12.66 -19.83
CA TYR A 76 -12.38 13.56 -18.69
C TYR A 76 -12.66 14.98 -19.22
N PRO A 77 -13.62 15.74 -18.65
CA PRO A 77 -13.89 17.09 -19.12
C PRO A 77 -12.60 17.91 -19.00
N ARG A 78 -12.08 18.36 -20.15
CA ARG A 78 -10.76 19.00 -20.29
C ARG A 78 -10.77 20.52 -20.04
N TYR A 79 -11.88 21.08 -19.56
CA TYR A 79 -11.95 22.50 -19.25
C TYR A 79 -12.84 22.76 -18.03
N TRP A 80 -12.28 23.48 -17.06
CA TRP A 80 -13.02 24.32 -16.14
C TRP A 80 -13.23 25.65 -16.86
N SER A 81 -14.48 25.97 -17.18
CA SER A 81 -14.94 27.36 -17.34
C SER A 81 -15.32 27.91 -15.98
#